data_AF-A0A455U5N2-F1
#
_entry.id   AF-A0A455U5N2-F1
#
_cell.length_a   1.000
_cell.length_b   1.000
_cell.length_c   1.000
_cell.angle_alpha   90.00
_cell.angle_beta   90.00
_cell.angle_gamma   90.00
#
_symmetry.space_group_name_H-M   'P 1'
#
loop_
_entity.id
_entity.type
_entity.pdbx_description
1 polymer ?
#
loop_
_entity_poly.entity_id
_entity_poly.type
_entity_poly.pdbx_seq_one_letter_code
_entity_poly.pdbx_strand_id
1 'polypeptide(L)'
;MEKFNYKTSCTSSGLGVNVNARRHKFDLYIRIFELGNQYWGGKALVISRIEFNKTRQGHGSELLSFISDFAQEHQYDVIGIEQASTSSIHSFAEKHGFIRLENSSNYSVPVEQITTKTAQL
;
A
#
# COMPACT_ATOMS: atom_id res chain seq x y z
N MET A 1 9.32 -23.33 -7.43
CA MET A 1 10.30 -22.23 -7.34
C MET A 1 11.14 -22.06 -8.61
N GLU A 2 11.31 -23.07 -9.47
CA GLU A 2 12.15 -22.97 -10.68
C GLU A 2 11.69 -21.95 -11.73
N LYS A 3 10.38 -21.75 -11.90
CA LYS A 3 9.79 -20.92 -12.97
C LYS A 3 10.19 -19.43 -12.93
N PHE A 4 10.76 -18.95 -11.81
CA PHE A 4 11.19 -17.57 -11.63
C PHE A 4 12.57 -17.44 -10.97
N ASN A 5 13.46 -18.43 -11.11
CA ASN A 5 14.82 -18.41 -10.58
C ASN A 5 15.59 -17.10 -10.93
N TYR A 6 15.33 -16.53 -12.11
CA TYR A 6 15.95 -15.26 -12.55
C TYR A 6 15.44 -14.00 -11.82
N LYS A 7 14.38 -14.09 -11.00
CA LYS A 7 13.82 -12.95 -10.26
C LYS A 7 14.23 -13.06 -8.79
N THR A 8 14.80 -11.97 -8.27
CA THR A 8 15.01 -11.81 -6.83
C THR A 8 13.69 -11.93 -6.08
N SER A 9 13.73 -12.61 -4.92
CA SER A 9 12.59 -12.69 -4.00
C SER A 9 12.03 -11.29 -3.74
N CYS A 10 10.72 -11.13 -3.90
CA CYS A 10 10.03 -9.89 -3.58
C CYS A 10 9.61 -9.82 -2.11
N THR A 11 9.94 -10.82 -1.31
CA THR A 11 9.55 -10.90 0.10
C THR A 11 10.78 -11.09 0.98
N SER A 12 10.77 -10.44 2.14
CA SER A 12 11.78 -10.61 3.17
C SER A 12 11.11 -10.59 4.54
N SER A 13 11.44 -11.57 5.38
CA SER A 13 11.10 -11.59 6.81
C SER A 13 12.27 -10.99 7.62
N GLY A 14 12.06 -9.81 8.20
CA GLY A 14 12.99 -9.13 9.12
C GLY A 14 12.28 -8.74 10.42
N LEU A 15 12.56 -7.54 10.96
CA LEU A 15 11.77 -6.95 12.08
C LEU A 15 10.25 -6.80 11.78
N GLY A 16 9.85 -7.04 10.53
CA GLY A 16 8.47 -7.22 10.08
C GLY A 16 8.43 -8.03 8.79
N VAL A 17 7.23 -8.39 8.34
CA VAL A 17 7.01 -9.01 7.02
C VAL A 17 6.85 -7.91 5.99
N ASN A 18 7.73 -7.87 4.99
CA ASN A 18 7.68 -6.85 3.96
C ASN A 18 7.66 -7.48 2.57
N VAL A 19 6.95 -6.83 1.65
CA VAL A 19 6.96 -7.11 0.22
C VAL A 19 7.64 -5.94 -0.49
N ASN A 20 8.78 -6.21 -1.12
CA ASN A 20 9.59 -5.24 -1.85
C ASN A 20 9.74 -5.68 -3.30
N ALA A 21 9.34 -4.85 -4.24
CA ALA A 21 9.52 -5.11 -5.65
C ALA A 21 10.01 -3.85 -6.37
N ARG A 22 11.34 -3.74 -6.49
CA ARG A 22 12.00 -2.72 -7.30
C ARG A 22 12.25 -3.27 -8.70
N ARG A 23 11.59 -2.69 -9.71
CA ARG A 23 11.67 -3.10 -11.12
C ARG A 23 11.81 -1.86 -11.99
N HIS A 24 12.26 -2.06 -13.24
CA HIS A 24 12.37 -0.94 -14.17
C HIS A 24 11.05 -0.17 -14.35
N LYS A 25 9.89 -0.83 -14.29
CA LYS A 25 8.58 -0.21 -14.53
C LYS A 25 7.91 0.38 -13.28
N PHE A 26 8.34 -0.05 -12.09
CA PHE A 26 7.70 0.31 -10.83
C PHE A 26 8.62 0.04 -9.64
N ASP A 27 8.43 0.79 -8.55
CA ASP A 27 9.04 0.54 -7.24
C ASP A 27 7.93 0.44 -6.19
N LEU A 28 7.82 -0.72 -5.55
CA LEU A 28 6.81 -1.00 -4.54
C LEU A 28 7.46 -1.47 -3.25
N TYR A 29 7.00 -0.92 -2.13
CA TYR A 29 7.38 -1.38 -0.80
C TYR A 29 6.16 -1.38 0.11
N ILE A 30 5.72 -2.57 0.51
CA ILE A 30 4.57 -2.79 1.37
C ILE A 30 5.07 -3.42 2.67
N ARG A 31 4.67 -2.83 3.79
CA ARG A 31 4.97 -3.31 5.13
C ARG A 31 3.70 -3.91 5.73
N ILE A 32 3.84 -5.08 6.32
CA ILE A 32 2.73 -5.81 6.92
C ILE A 32 2.89 -5.75 8.44
N PHE A 33 1.86 -5.24 9.11
CA PHE A 33 1.76 -5.22 10.55
C PHE A 33 0.61 -6.14 10.97
N GLU A 34 0.95 -7.35 11.40
CA GLU A 34 -0.01 -8.34 11.90
C GLU A 34 -0.59 -7.97 13.28
N LEU A 35 0.07 -7.03 13.98
CA LEU A 35 -0.38 -6.48 15.26
C LEU A 35 -0.43 -4.95 15.17
N GLY A 36 -1.35 -4.36 15.93
CA GLY A 36 -1.41 -2.91 16.12
C GLY A 36 -0.10 -2.34 16.63
N ASN A 37 0.23 -1.14 16.17
CA ASN A 37 1.34 -0.34 16.70
C ASN A 37 0.88 1.10 16.97
N GLN A 38 1.75 1.90 17.58
CA GLN A 38 1.44 3.28 17.96
C GLN A 38 1.03 4.20 16.79
N TYR A 39 1.36 3.84 15.55
CA TYR A 39 1.08 4.65 14.37
C TYR A 39 -0.25 4.25 13.70
N TRP A 40 -0.60 2.96 13.71
CA TRP A 40 -1.72 2.43 12.94
C TRP A 40 -2.90 1.95 13.80
N GLY A 41 -2.70 1.78 15.12
CA GLY A 41 -3.73 1.36 16.07
C GLY A 41 -4.16 -0.11 15.97
N GLY A 42 -4.10 -0.72 14.78
CA GLY A 42 -4.52 -2.10 14.52
C GLY A 42 -3.69 -2.80 13.44
N LYS A 43 -4.20 -3.94 12.98
CA LYS A 43 -3.59 -4.74 11.92
C LYS A 43 -3.57 -3.93 10.62
N ALA A 44 -2.39 -3.70 10.05
CA ALA A 44 -2.21 -2.71 9.00
C ALA A 44 -1.43 -3.22 7.77
N LEU A 45 -1.87 -2.80 6.59
CA LEU A 45 -1.11 -2.87 5.34
C LEU A 45 -0.62 -1.47 4.96
N VAL A 46 0.69 -1.30 4.88
CA VAL A 46 1.29 0.03 4.75
C VAL A 46 2.10 0.13 3.47
N ILE A 47 1.65 1.00 2.58
CA ILE A 47 2.33 1.38 1.34
C ILE A 47 3.41 2.40 1.70
N SER A 48 4.66 1.96 1.74
CA SER A 48 5.81 2.79 2.13
C SER A 48 6.62 3.29 0.94
N ARG A 49 6.49 2.65 -0.23
CA ARG A 49 6.92 3.18 -1.52
C ARG A 49 5.94 2.75 -2.60
N ILE A 50 5.55 3.69 -3.46
CA ILE A 50 4.72 3.45 -4.65
C ILE A 50 5.18 4.38 -5.77
N GLU A 51 5.73 3.77 -6.82
CA GLU A 51 6.14 4.49 -8.02
C GLU A 51 5.84 3.66 -9.27
N PHE A 52 5.33 4.32 -10.30
CA PHE A 52 5.16 3.74 -11.64
C PHE A 52 5.76 4.69 -12.66
N ASN A 53 6.59 4.18 -13.57
CA ASN A 53 7.18 5.02 -14.61
C ASN A 53 6.10 5.65 -15.52
N LYS A 54 4.98 4.94 -15.71
CA LYS A 54 3.81 5.45 -16.41
C LYS A 54 2.77 5.91 -15.41
N THR A 55 2.68 7.21 -15.19
CA THR A 55 1.70 7.83 -14.30
C THR A 55 0.39 8.11 -15.03
N ARG A 56 -0.70 8.30 -14.27
CA ARG A 56 -2.05 8.62 -14.78
C ARG A 56 -2.66 7.58 -15.74
N GLN A 57 -2.20 6.33 -15.67
CA GLN A 57 -2.74 5.21 -16.44
C GLN A 57 -3.66 4.29 -15.62
N GLY A 58 -3.95 4.63 -14.35
CA GLY A 58 -4.80 3.80 -13.48
C GLY A 58 -4.04 2.83 -12.57
N HIS A 59 -2.76 2.55 -12.82
CA HIS A 59 -1.98 1.55 -12.06
C HIS A 59 -2.00 1.74 -10.54
N GLY A 60 -1.91 2.98 -10.05
CA GLY A 60 -2.01 3.24 -8.61
C GLY A 60 -3.38 2.90 -8.03
N SER A 61 -4.45 3.22 -8.75
CA SER A 61 -5.82 2.90 -8.32
C SER A 61 -6.12 1.41 -8.44
N GLU A 62 -5.62 0.72 -9.47
CA GLU A 62 -5.72 -0.74 -9.61
C GLU A 62 -4.97 -1.46 -8.47
N LEU A 63 -3.74 -1.04 -8.17
CA LEU A 63 -2.98 -1.56 -7.04
C LEU A 63 -3.72 -1.34 -5.73
N LEU A 64 -4.29 -0.16 -5.53
CA LEU A 64 -5.05 0.14 -4.31
C LEU A 64 -6.31 -0.72 -4.20
N SER A 65 -7.02 -0.97 -5.31
CA SER A 65 -8.15 -1.91 -5.33
C SER A 65 -7.70 -3.29 -4.88
N PHE A 66 -6.64 -3.83 -5.48
CA PHE A 66 -6.08 -5.12 -5.09
C PHE A 66 -5.70 -5.17 -3.61
N ILE A 67 -5.03 -4.13 -3.08
CA ILE A 67 -4.68 -4.05 -1.66
C ILE A 67 -5.92 -3.99 -0.78
N SER A 68 -6.98 -3.30 -1.21
CA SER A 68 -8.24 -3.17 -0.47
C SER A 68 -8.95 -4.51 -0.37
N ASP A 69 -9.07 -5.23 -1.49
CA ASP A 69 -9.71 -6.53 -1.55
C ASP A 69 -8.95 -7.53 -0.65
N PHE A 70 -7.61 -7.54 -0.74
CA PHE A 70 -6.76 -8.36 0.12
C PHE A 70 -6.89 -7.96 1.60
N ALA A 71 -6.94 -6.66 1.92
CA ALA A 71 -7.10 -6.16 3.28
C ALA A 71 -8.43 -6.64 3.89
N GLN A 72 -9.52 -6.58 3.11
CA GLN A 72 -10.84 -7.05 3.51
C GLN A 72 -10.85 -8.57 3.73
N GLU A 73 -10.33 -9.35 2.76
CA GLU A 73 -10.26 -10.81 2.83
C GLU A 73 -9.52 -11.29 4.09
N HIS A 74 -8.45 -10.58 4.47
CA HIS A 74 -7.57 -10.95 5.58
C HIS A 74 -7.80 -10.14 6.87
N GLN A 75 -8.94 -9.44 6.96
CA GLN A 75 -9.40 -8.73 8.16
C GLN A 75 -8.35 -7.75 8.70
N TYR A 76 -7.74 -6.97 7.81
CA TYR A 76 -6.93 -5.82 8.19
C TYR A 76 -7.84 -4.66 8.60
N ASP A 77 -7.41 -3.88 9.59
CA ASP A 77 -8.18 -2.77 10.12
C ASP A 77 -7.96 -1.49 9.29
N VAL A 78 -6.71 -1.28 8.83
CA VAL A 78 -6.28 -0.01 8.25
C VAL A 78 -5.31 -0.22 7.09
N ILE A 79 -5.43 0.64 6.07
CA ILE A 79 -4.42 0.81 5.02
C ILE A 79 -3.69 2.12 5.28
N GLY A 80 -2.36 2.06 5.29
CA GLY A 80 -1.48 3.22 5.50
C GLY A 80 -0.70 3.60 4.25
N ILE A 81 -0.36 4.87 4.12
CA ILE A 81 0.66 5.38 3.20
C ILE A 81 1.71 6.10 4.05
N GLU A 82 2.98 5.70 3.96
CA GLU A 82 4.08 6.35 4.67
C GLU A 82 4.78 7.40 3.79
N GLN A 83 5.26 8.47 4.44
CA GLN A 83 6.17 9.46 3.84
C GLN A 83 5.65 10.05 2.53
N ALA A 84 4.36 10.38 2.48
CA ALA A 84 3.76 11.06 1.35
C ALA A 84 4.35 12.47 1.22
N SER A 85 5.29 12.64 0.29
CA SER A 85 6.13 13.85 0.17
C SER A 85 5.87 14.69 -1.08
N THR A 86 4.98 14.24 -1.97
CA THR A 86 4.69 14.92 -3.24
C THR A 86 3.22 15.28 -3.36
N SER A 87 2.91 16.36 -4.08
CA SER A 87 1.52 16.74 -4.38
C SER A 87 0.73 15.61 -5.05
N SER A 88 1.38 14.80 -5.89
CA SER A 88 0.73 13.66 -6.56
C SER A 88 0.24 12.61 -5.58
N ILE A 89 1.02 12.27 -4.54
CA ILE A 89 0.60 11.28 -3.56
C ILE A 89 -0.44 11.85 -2.59
N HIS A 90 -0.36 13.15 -2.26
CA HIS A 90 -1.39 13.84 -1.47
C HIS A 90 -2.75 13.79 -2.17
N SER A 91 -2.81 14.22 -3.45
CA SER A 91 -4.05 14.17 -4.23
C SER A 91 -4.56 12.74 -4.45
N PHE A 92 -3.66 11.77 -4.56
CA PHE A 92 -4.03 10.36 -4.65
C PHE A 92 -4.67 9.85 -3.35
N ALA A 93 -4.05 10.13 -2.21
CA ALA A 93 -4.53 9.73 -0.89
C ALA A 93 -5.91 10.33 -0.59
N GLU A 94 -6.05 11.65 -0.75
CA GLU A 94 -7.31 12.37 -0.50
C GLU A 94 -8.44 11.87 -1.40
N LYS A 95 -8.16 11.65 -2.70
CA LYS A 95 -9.12 11.08 -3.65
C LYS A 95 -9.68 9.72 -3.20
N HIS A 96 -8.89 8.93 -2.49
CA HIS A 96 -9.23 7.58 -2.06
C HIS A 96 -9.72 7.50 -0.61
N GLY A 97 -9.98 8.66 0.04
CA GLY A 97 -10.54 8.72 1.39
C GLY A 97 -9.51 8.61 2.51
N PHE A 98 -8.22 8.68 2.19
CA PHE A 98 -7.18 8.68 3.22
C PHE A 98 -7.14 10.01 3.97
N ILE A 99 -6.95 9.92 5.27
CA ILE A 99 -6.79 11.05 6.17
C ILE A 99 -5.33 11.11 6.61
N ARG A 100 -4.76 12.32 6.60
CA ARG A 100 -3.40 12.56 7.06
C ARG A 100 -3.32 12.39 8.59
N LEU A 101 -2.36 11.60 9.06
CA LEU A 101 -2.09 11.44 10.49
C LEU A 101 -1.45 12.72 11.05
N GLU A 102 -1.85 13.08 12.27
CA GLU A 102 -1.43 14.32 12.94
C GLU A 102 0.09 14.47 12.99
N ASN A 103 0.59 15.67 12.68
CA ASN A 103 2.02 16.02 12.73
C ASN A 103 2.94 15.08 11.93
N SER A 104 2.43 14.42 10.88
CA SER A 104 3.20 13.46 10.08
C SER A 104 3.02 13.65 8.57
N SER A 105 3.82 12.96 7.77
CA SER A 105 3.66 12.77 6.32
C SER A 105 2.89 11.47 5.99
N ASN A 106 2.32 10.81 7.01
CA ASN A 106 1.64 9.55 6.86
C ASN A 106 0.14 9.78 6.68
N TYR A 107 -0.49 8.86 5.96
CA TYR A 107 -1.92 8.83 5.73
C TYR A 107 -2.48 7.47 6.11
N SER A 108 -3.72 7.43 6.56
CA SER A 108 -4.43 6.20 6.90
C SER A 108 -5.88 6.25 6.46
N VAL A 109 -6.44 5.09 6.15
CA VAL A 109 -7.88 4.92 5.96
C VAL A 109 -8.31 3.58 6.59
N PRO A 110 -9.39 3.55 7.38
CA PRO A 110 -10.01 2.29 7.78
C PRO A 110 -10.39 1.48 6.54
N VAL A 111 -10.14 0.18 6.55
CA VAL A 111 -10.39 -0.70 5.39
C VAL A 111 -11.87 -0.65 4.95
N GLU A 112 -12.79 -0.49 5.89
CA GLU A 112 -14.23 -0.36 5.62
C GLU A 112 -14.62 0.96 4.95
N GLN A 113 -13.76 1.99 5.00
CA GLN A 113 -14.03 3.36 4.51
C GLN A 113 -13.26 3.69 3.22
N ILE A 114 -12.45 2.76 2.71
CA ILE A 114 -11.65 3.03 1.53
C ILE A 114 -12.52 3.16 0.27
N THR A 115 -12.28 4.22 -0.50
CA THR A 115 -13.01 4.46 -1.74
C THR A 115 -12.18 3.94 -2.92
N THR A 116 -12.50 2.73 -3.40
CA THR A 116 -11.93 2.18 -4.63
C THR A 116 -13.02 2.05 -5.70
N LYS A 117 -12.64 2.16 -6.98
CA LYS A 117 -13.55 1.76 -8.05
C LYS A 117 -13.51 0.24 -8.09
N THR A 118 -14.61 -0.42 -7.73
CA THR A 118 -14.75 -1.87 -7.84
C THR A 118 -14.44 -2.28 -9.28
N ALA A 119 -13.34 -3.00 -9.48
CA ALA A 119 -13.13 -3.70 -10.73
C ALA A 119 -14.05 -4.92 -10.72
N GLN A 120 -15.15 -4.87 -11.47
CA GLN A 120 -15.85 -6.09 -11.85
C GLN A 120 -14.87 -6.88 -12.73
N LEU A 121 -14.36 -8.00 -12.20
CA LEU A 121 -13.64 -9.01 -12.96
C LEU A 121 -14.61 -9.80 -13.84
#